data_AF-A0A7V3I4P9-F1
#
_entry.id   AF-A0A7V3I4P9-F1
#
_cell.length_a   1.000
_cell.length_b   1.000
_cell.length_c   1.000
_cell.angle_alpha   90.00
_cell.angle_beta   90.00
_cell.angle_gamma   90.00
#
_symmetry.space_group_name_H-M   'P 1'
#
loop_
_entity.id
_entity.type
_entity.pdbx_description
1 polymer ?
#
loop_
_entity_poly.entity_id
_entity_poly.type
_entity_poly.pdbx_seq_one_letter_code
_entity_poly.pdbx_strand_id
1 'polypeptide(L)' 'VRGMRAEEAIQAVDKYLDDAMAAGVRNLRIVHGKGTGTLRQVVWELLKNHPGVESYRLGEPAEGGSGATVVTMK' A
#
# COMPACT_ATOMS: atom_id res chain seq x y z
N VAL A 1 -0.05 -3.85 -7.03
CA VAL A 1 1.01 -3.17 -7.82
C VAL A 1 2.22 -4.03 -8.17
N ARG A 2 2.26 -5.31 -7.80
CA ARG A 2 3.34 -6.23 -8.23
C ARG A 2 3.53 -6.18 -9.75
N GLY A 3 4.78 -6.04 -10.19
CA GLY A 3 5.16 -6.05 -11.62
C GLY A 3 5.07 -4.70 -12.31
N MET A 4 4.54 -3.66 -11.65
CA MET A 4 4.52 -2.29 -12.17
C MET A 4 5.90 -1.64 -12.03
N ARG A 5 6.16 -0.63 -12.88
CA ARG A 5 7.25 0.32 -12.62
C ARG A 5 6.90 1.19 -11.41
N ALA A 6 7.91 1.81 -10.80
CA ALA A 6 7.73 2.60 -9.59
C ALA A 6 6.71 3.74 -9.78
N GLU A 7 6.79 4.49 -10.88
CA GLU A 7 5.87 5.59 -11.19
C GLU A 7 4.42 5.13 -11.36
N GLU A 8 4.20 4.02 -12.06
CA GLU A 8 2.86 3.43 -12.22
C GLU A 8 2.30 2.94 -10.87
N ALA A 9 3.15 2.34 -10.04
CA ALA A 9 2.76 1.91 -8.71
C ALA A 9 2.38 3.09 -7.81
N ILE A 10 3.05 4.24 -7.96
CA ILE A 10 2.72 5.46 -7.21
C ILE A 10 1.31 5.90 -7.53
N GLN A 11 1.00 6.10 -8.81
CA GLN A 11 -0.31 6.56 -9.25
C GLN A 11 -1.42 5.57 -8.87
N ALA A 12 -1.15 4.26 -8.99
CA ALA A 12 -2.13 3.23 -8.64
C ALA A 12 -2.41 3.18 -7.13
N VAL A 13 -1.40 3.36 -6.29
CA VAL A 13 -1.56 3.35 -4.83
C VAL A 13 -2.28 4.59 -4.35
N ASP A 14 -1.89 5.77 -4.85
CA ASP A 14 -2.49 7.05 -4.50
C ASP A 14 -4.00 7.04 -4.80
N LYS A 15 -4.36 6.67 -6.03
CA LYS A 15 -5.77 6.51 -6.42
C LYS A 15 -6.52 5.50 -5.54
N TYR A 16 -5.87 4.40 -5.18
CA TYR A 16 -6.50 3.36 -4.37
C TYR A 16 -6.80 3.84 -2.93
N LEU A 17 -5.95 4.70 -2.36
CA LEU A 17 -6.18 5.30 -1.04
C LEU A 17 -7.33 6.32 -1.09
N ASP A 18 -7.41 7.13 -2.15
CA ASP A 18 -8.51 8.07 -2.37
C ASP A 18 -9.84 7.35 -2.52
N ASP A 19 -9.90 6.31 -3.37
CA ASP A 19 -11.10 5.51 -3.57
C ASP A 19 -11.56 4.85 -2.26
N ALA A 20 -10.62 4.34 -1.47
CA ALA A 20 -10.90 3.75 -0.17
C ALA A 20 -11.47 4.76 0.83
N MET A 21 -10.90 5.97 0.87
CA MET A 21 -11.38 7.05 1.73
C MET A 21 -12.80 7.46 1.33
N ALA A 22 -13.06 7.64 0.04
CA ALA A 22 -14.38 7.99 -0.47
C ALA A 22 -15.43 6.90 -0.18
N ALA A 23 -15.02 5.62 -0.21
CA ALA A 23 -15.88 4.49 0.09
C ALA A 23 -16.02 4.16 1.59
N GLY A 24 -15.30 4.88 2.48
CA GLY A 24 -15.26 4.58 3.92
C GLY A 24 -14.63 3.23 4.25
N VAL A 25 -13.77 2.69 3.37
CA VAL A 25 -13.09 1.41 3.57
C VAL A 25 -11.89 1.62 4.47
N ARG A 26 -11.95 1.04 5.67
CA ARG A 26 -10.93 1.24 6.69
C ARG A 26 -9.67 0.38 6.48
N ASN A 27 -9.82 -0.87 6.07
CA ASN A 27 -8.72 -1.83 5.99
C ASN A 27 -8.38 -2.14 4.54
N LEU A 28 -7.13 -1.88 4.15
CA LEU A 28 -6.63 -2.05 2.79
C LEU A 28 -5.42 -2.96 2.75
N ARG A 29 -5.20 -3.56 1.58
CA ARG A 29 -4.03 -4.43 1.35
C ARG A 29 -3.40 -4.14 -0.01
N ILE A 30 -2.15 -3.70 0.03
CA ILE A 30 -1.35 -3.37 -1.15
C ILE A 30 -0.34 -4.49 -1.39
N VAL A 31 -0.53 -5.26 -2.47
CA VAL A 31 0.40 -6.31 -2.88
C VAL A 31 1.44 -5.74 -3.84
N HIS A 32 2.68 -5.60 -3.35
CA HIS A 32 3.84 -5.08 -4.11
C HIS A 32 4.87 -6.19 -4.45
N GLY A 33 4.76 -7.36 -3.84
CA GLY A 33 5.72 -8.45 -3.99
C GLY A 33 6.96 -8.28 -3.10
N LYS A 34 7.79 -9.33 -3.02
CA LYS A 34 9.00 -9.34 -2.18
C LYS A 34 10.19 -8.74 -2.93
N GLY A 35 10.58 -9.34 -4.06
CA GLY A 35 11.59 -8.81 -5.00
C GLY A 35 12.82 -8.20 -4.32
N THR A 36 13.30 -7.09 -4.88
CA THR A 36 14.34 -6.24 -4.28
C THR A 36 13.82 -5.34 -3.15
N GLY A 37 12.50 -5.31 -2.92
CA GLY A 37 11.86 -4.40 -1.97
C GLY A 37 11.66 -2.96 -2.47
N THR A 38 12.02 -2.64 -3.72
CA THR A 38 11.87 -1.28 -4.28
C THR A 38 10.42 -0.79 -4.24
N LEU A 39 9.45 -1.61 -4.70
CA LEU A 39 8.04 -1.23 -4.66
C LEU A 39 7.49 -1.10 -3.23
N ARG A 40 8.01 -1.88 -2.28
CA ARG A 40 7.65 -1.72 -0.86
C ARG A 40 8.08 -0.34 -0.37
N GLN A 41 9.31 0.07 -0.65
CA GLN A 41 9.83 1.38 -0.23
C GLN A 41 8.99 2.53 -0.81
N VAL A 42 8.68 2.45 -2.11
CA VAL A 42 7.82 3.43 -2.79
C VAL A 42 6.44 3.50 -2.14
N VAL A 43 5.80 2.35 -1.88
CA VAL A 43 4.48 2.29 -1.21
C VAL A 43 4.57 2.91 0.19
N TRP A 44 5.59 2.58 0.96
CA TRP A 44 5.72 3.08 2.34
C TRP A 44 5.98 4.59 2.38
N GLU A 45 6.73 5.14 1.42
CA GLU A 45 6.95 6.58 1.34
C GLU A 45 5.64 7.33 1.05
N LEU A 46 4.78 6.79 0.19
CA LEU A 46 3.44 7.36 -0.03
C LEU A 46 2.58 7.29 1.22
N LEU A 47 2.50 6.11 1.84
CA LEU A 47 1.66 5.89 3.03
C LEU A 47 2.06 6.79 4.20
N LYS A 48 3.36 7.01 4.39
CA LYS A 48 3.92 7.89 5.43
C LYS A 48 3.45 9.34 5.27
N ASN A 49 3.30 9.80 4.03
CA ASN A 49 2.94 11.19 3.72
C ASN A 49 1.43 11.39 3.48
N HIS A 50 0.64 10.31 3.43
CA HIS A 50 -0.77 10.38 3.09
C HIS A 50 -1.65 10.71 4.33
N PRO A 51 -2.41 11.83 4.32
CA PRO A 51 -3.12 12.32 5.51
C PRO A 51 -4.24 11.39 5.98
N GLY A 52 -4.81 10.58 5.09
CA GLY A 52 -5.86 9.61 5.39
C GLY A 52 -5.40 8.31 6.02
N VAL A 53 -4.09 8.05 6.08
CA VAL A 53 -3.55 6.82 6.65
C VAL A 53 -3.45 6.96 8.17
N GLU A 54 -4.03 6.02 8.91
CA GLU A 54 -3.91 5.89 10.36
C GLU A 54 -2.66 5.08 10.73
N SER A 55 -2.46 3.94 10.08
CA SER A 55 -1.30 3.07 10.30
C SER A 55 -1.05 2.15 9.12
N TYR A 56 0.15 1.59 9.04
CA TYR A 56 0.49 0.56 8.06
C TYR A 56 1.55 -0.39 8.61
N ARG A 57 1.52 -1.64 8.16
CA ARG A 57 2.48 -2.69 8.53
C ARG A 57 2.70 -3.66 7.38
N LEU A 58 3.75 -4.48 7.47
CA LEU A 58 3.85 -5.66 6.62
C LEU A 58 2.69 -6.61 6.91
N GLY A 59 2.26 -7.32 5.87
CA GLY A 59 1.27 -8.38 6.01
C GLY A 59 1.79 -9.54 6.86
N GLU A 60 0.89 -10.18 7.58
CA GLU A 60 1.09 -11.49 8.20
C GLU A 60 1.27 -12.57 7.11
N PRO A 61 1.76 -13.78 7.45
CA PRO A 61 1.91 -14.86 6.48
C PRO A 61 0.64 -15.12 5.64
N ALA A 62 -0.54 -15.09 6.26
CA ALA A 62 -1.84 -15.25 5.59
C ALA A 62 -2.23 -14.06 4.68
N GLU A 63 -1.68 -12.87 4.93
CA GLU A 63 -1.97 -11.64 4.19
C GLU A 63 -1.01 -11.43 3.01
N GLY A 64 0.06 -12.22 2.92
CA GLY A 64 1.10 -12.14 1.88
C GLY A 64 2.51 -11.88 2.43
N GLY A 65 2.67 -11.82 3.76
CA GLY A 65 3.94 -11.62 4.43
C GLY A 65 4.58 -10.28 4.04
N SER A 66 5.92 -10.30 3.96
CA SER A 66 6.71 -9.16 3.48
C SER A 66 6.45 -8.72 2.03
N GLY A 67 5.62 -9.44 1.27
CA GLY A 67 5.21 -9.09 -0.09
C GLY A 67 3.95 -8.21 -0.16
N ALA A 68 3.33 -7.93 0.98
CA ALA A 68 2.16 -7.09 1.07
C ALA A 68 2.30 -6.09 2.23
N THR A 69 1.64 -4.94 2.08
CA THR A 69 1.46 -3.95 3.14
C THR A 69 -0.02 -3.85 3.45
N VAL A 70 -0.36 -3.95 4.73
CA VAL A 70 -1.71 -3.75 5.26
C VAL A 70 -1.78 -2.33 5.80
N VAL A 71 -2.85 -1.62 5.45
CA VAL A 71 -3.04 -0.20 5.75
C VAL A 71 -4.38 -0.04 6.45
N THR A 72 -4.40 0.76 7.50
CA THR A 72 -5.61 1.22 8.19
C THR A 72 -5.79 2.70 7.86
N MET A 73 -6.97 3.05 7.34
CA MET A 73 -7.40 4.42 7.08
C MET A 73 -8.08 5.02 8.33
N LYS A 74 -8.07 6.35 8.42
CA LYS A 74 -8.77 7.10 9.48
C LYS A 74 -10.29 7.05 9.33
#